data_AF-A0A4C1TB13-F1
#
_entry.id   AF-A0A4C1TB13-F1
#
_cell.length_a   1.000
_cell.length_b   1.000
_cell.length_c   1.000
_cell.angle_alpha   90.00
_cell.angle_beta   90.00
_cell.angle_gamma   90.00
#
_symmetry.space_group_name_H-M   'P 1'
#
loop_
_entity.id
_entity.type
_entity.pdbx_description
1 polymer ?
#
loop_
_entity_poly.entity_id
_entity_poly.type
_entity_poly.pdbx_seq_one_letter_code
_entity_poly.pdbx_strand_id
1 'polypeptide(L)'
;MPTNNYVESSFWNFDALFQPQQHPARDAHDTFFINYPSKSYKFPQEYLQRVKEVHSRGGYGSQGYGYDWKLEEAQKNLLRTHTTAVSARMLYKLANQSEGFKPAKYFSIDKVFRNETLDATHLAEFHQVEGL
;
A
#
# COMPACT_ATOMS: atom_id res chain seq x y z
N MET A 1 -15.74 -1.30 -4.29
CA MET A 1 -14.57 -1.02 -5.18
C MET A 1 -13.90 -2.34 -5.54
N PRO A 2 -13.30 -2.47 -6.74
CA PRO A 2 -12.70 -3.73 -7.18
C PRO A 2 -11.41 -4.04 -6.41
N THR A 3 -11.28 -5.27 -5.92
CA THR A 3 -10.16 -5.74 -5.08
C THR A 3 -9.41 -6.92 -5.69
N ASN A 4 -9.58 -7.17 -7.00
CA ASN A 4 -9.14 -8.34 -7.76
C ASN A 4 -7.61 -8.44 -7.96
N ASN A 5 -6.85 -8.34 -6.87
CA ASN A 5 -5.40 -8.37 -6.79
C ASN A 5 -4.92 -8.80 -5.38
N TYR A 6 -4.57 -10.08 -5.22
CA TYR A 6 -3.94 -10.54 -3.97
C TYR A 6 -2.49 -10.12 -3.86
N VAL A 7 -1.77 -10.11 -4.98
CA VAL A 7 -0.42 -9.55 -5.04
C VAL A 7 -0.51 -8.04 -5.19
N GLU A 8 0.20 -7.34 -4.31
CA GLU A 8 0.31 -5.89 -4.32
C GLU A 8 1.80 -5.49 -4.25
N SER A 9 2.15 -4.35 -4.84
CA SER A 9 3.48 -3.79 -4.64
C SER A 9 3.57 -3.10 -3.28
N SER A 10 4.71 -3.18 -2.60
CA SER A 10 5.00 -2.43 -1.37
C SER A 10 4.68 -0.95 -1.49
N PHE A 11 4.87 -0.35 -2.69
CA PHE A 11 4.45 1.02 -2.96
C PHE A 11 2.97 1.27 -2.62
N TRP A 12 2.06 0.50 -3.21
CA TRP A 12 0.61 0.68 -2.98
C TRP A 12 0.16 0.17 -1.61
N ASN A 13 0.80 -0.86 -1.10
CA ASN A 13 0.43 -1.44 0.19
C ASN A 13 0.93 -0.60 1.38
N PHE A 14 2.02 0.15 1.23
CA PHE A 14 2.63 0.90 2.34
C PHE A 14 2.95 2.35 1.98
N ASP A 15 3.81 2.58 0.98
CA ASP A 15 4.36 3.91 0.71
C ASP A 15 3.29 4.94 0.30
N ALA A 16 2.31 4.55 -0.53
CA ALA A 16 1.20 5.41 -0.95
C ALA A 16 0.27 5.81 0.20
N LEU A 17 0.27 5.04 1.29
CA LEU A 17 -0.48 5.30 2.52
C LEU A 17 0.34 6.11 3.55
N PHE A 18 1.50 6.63 3.13
CA PHE A 18 2.42 7.35 4.00
C PHE A 18 3.00 6.49 5.13
N GLN A 19 3.07 5.16 4.98
CA GLN A 19 3.70 4.28 5.97
C GLN A 19 5.22 4.19 5.71
N PRO A 20 6.09 4.51 6.69
CA PRO A 20 7.54 4.59 6.47
C PRO A 20 8.17 3.21 6.14
N GLN A 21 9.30 3.21 5.44
CA GLN A 21 9.96 1.96 4.98
C GLN A 21 10.57 1.14 6.12
N GLN A 22 10.94 1.79 7.22
CA GLN A 22 11.46 1.18 8.44
C GLN A 22 10.35 0.69 9.40
N HIS A 23 9.09 0.74 9.00
CA HIS A 23 7.97 0.32 9.86
C HIS A 23 8.01 -1.21 10.08
N PRO A 24 7.85 -1.72 11.31
CA PRO A 24 7.96 -3.16 11.63
C PRO A 24 7.01 -4.03 10.81
N ALA A 25 5.77 -3.57 10.57
CA ALA A 25 4.82 -4.31 9.72
C ALA A 25 5.30 -4.58 8.27
N ARG A 26 6.39 -3.96 7.80
CA ARG A 26 7.02 -4.24 6.50
C ARG A 26 8.11 -5.32 6.57
N ASP A 27 8.38 -5.85 7.75
CA ASP A 27 9.31 -6.95 7.95
C ASP A 27 8.73 -8.26 7.38
N ALA A 28 9.60 -9.16 6.95
CA ALA A 28 9.23 -10.50 6.52
C ALA A 28 8.58 -11.32 7.65
N HIS A 29 8.83 -10.95 8.91
CA HIS A 29 8.12 -11.53 10.06
C HIS A 29 6.63 -11.19 10.08
N ASP A 30 6.18 -10.10 9.46
CA ASP A 30 4.77 -9.67 9.46
C ASP A 30 4.12 -9.77 8.06
N THR A 31 4.93 -9.74 7.00
CA THR A 31 4.47 -9.66 5.60
C THR A 31 4.98 -10.83 4.75
N PHE A 32 4.06 -11.47 4.02
CA PHE A 32 4.42 -12.43 2.98
C PHE A 32 4.92 -11.74 1.72
N PHE A 33 6.24 -11.74 1.51
CA PHE A 33 6.85 -11.25 0.27
C PHE A 33 6.81 -12.31 -0.85
N ILE A 34 6.63 -11.85 -2.09
CA ILE A 34 6.58 -12.72 -3.26
C ILE A 34 8.01 -13.05 -3.73
N ASN A 35 8.28 -14.33 -3.99
CA ASN A 35 9.55 -14.76 -4.59
C ASN A 35 9.56 -14.60 -6.12
N TYR A 36 8.45 -14.94 -6.81
CA TYR A 36 8.31 -14.72 -8.25
C TYR A 36 6.85 -14.38 -8.63
N PRO A 37 6.60 -13.25 -9.32
CA PRO A 37 7.52 -12.15 -9.60
C PRO A 37 7.81 -11.31 -8.33
N SER A 38 9.08 -11.21 -7.91
CA SER A 38 9.45 -10.51 -6.66
C SER A 38 9.36 -8.98 -6.72
N LYS A 39 9.36 -8.40 -7.92
CA LYS A 39 9.34 -6.95 -8.13
C LYS A 39 8.25 -6.51 -9.09
N SER A 40 7.67 -5.35 -8.81
CA SER A 40 6.85 -4.58 -9.74
C SER A 40 7.62 -3.38 -10.27
N TYR A 41 7.33 -3.00 -11.51
CA TYR A 41 7.96 -1.88 -12.21
C TYR A 41 6.95 -0.87 -12.75
N LYS A 42 5.65 -1.15 -12.61
CA LYS A 42 4.57 -0.33 -13.19
C LYS A 42 3.99 0.58 -12.11
N PHE A 43 4.50 1.81 -12.05
CA PHE A 43 4.02 2.85 -11.13
C PHE A 43 3.67 4.13 -11.89
N PRO A 44 2.72 4.94 -11.40
CA PRO A 44 2.55 6.29 -11.89
C PRO A 44 3.75 7.13 -11.45
N GLN A 45 4.68 7.39 -12.37
CA GLN A 45 6.02 7.90 -12.04
C GLN A 45 5.98 9.25 -11.31
N GLU A 46 5.10 10.16 -11.73
CA GLU A 46 4.93 11.44 -11.06
C GLU A 46 4.43 11.29 -9.62
N TYR A 47 3.51 10.36 -9.38
CA TYR A 47 3.00 10.10 -8.03
C TYR A 47 4.06 9.46 -7.15
N LEU A 48 4.80 8.48 -7.69
CA LEU A 48 5.93 7.85 -7.01
C LEU A 48 6.97 8.90 -6.58
N GLN A 49 7.30 9.84 -7.46
CA GLN A 49 8.27 10.90 -7.13
C GLN A 49 7.75 11.83 -6.03
N ARG A 50 6.46 12.19 -6.04
CA ARG A 50 5.85 12.99 -4.96
C ARG A 50 5.86 12.24 -3.62
N VAL A 51 5.52 10.95 -3.62
CA VAL A 51 5.57 10.10 -2.42
C VAL A 51 7.00 10.04 -1.88
N LYS A 52 7.99 9.79 -2.74
CA LYS A 52 9.42 9.80 -2.37
C LYS A 52 9.83 11.11 -1.70
N GLU A 53 9.51 12.25 -2.34
CA GLU A 53 9.89 13.58 -1.81
C GLU A 53 9.29 13.82 -0.42
N VAL A 54 7.97 13.57 -0.27
CA VAL A 54 7.26 13.85 0.99
C VAL A 54 7.68 12.89 2.10
N HIS A 55 7.93 11.62 1.79
CA HIS A 55 8.49 10.68 2.78
C HIS A 55 9.85 11.12 3.28
N SER A 56 10.74 11.55 2.39
CA SER A 56 12.12 11.86 2.75
C SER A 56 12.28 13.24 3.37
N ARG A 57 11.82 14.28 2.67
CA ARG A 57 12.13 15.68 2.97
C ARG A 57 10.92 16.48 3.46
N GLY A 58 9.74 15.86 3.44
CA GLY A 58 8.48 16.53 3.74
C GLY A 58 7.90 17.30 2.56
N GLY A 59 6.80 17.99 2.83
CA GLY A 59 5.96 18.64 1.83
C GLY A 59 4.53 18.76 2.34
N TYR A 60 3.72 19.59 1.68
CA TYR A 60 2.32 19.82 2.07
C TYR A 60 2.12 20.22 3.54
N GLY A 61 3.10 20.92 4.14
CA GLY A 61 3.09 21.32 5.56
C GLY A 61 3.64 20.27 6.54
N SER A 62 3.99 19.07 6.08
CA SER A 62 4.69 18.04 6.86
C SER A 62 6.21 18.16 6.72
N GLN A 63 6.94 17.77 7.77
CA GLN A 63 8.40 17.63 7.76
C GLN A 63 8.89 16.31 7.13
N GLY A 64 7.97 15.41 6.78
CA GLY A 64 8.31 14.06 6.32
C GLY A 64 8.86 13.20 7.46
N TYR A 65 9.52 12.10 7.10
CA TYR A 65 10.13 11.16 8.05
C TYR A 65 11.65 11.32 8.18
N GLY A 66 12.30 12.16 7.35
CA GLY A 66 13.72 12.46 7.48
C GLY A 66 14.66 11.27 7.17
N TYR A 67 14.26 10.37 6.27
CA TYR A 67 15.09 9.23 5.84
C TYR A 67 15.22 9.14 4.31
N ASP A 68 16.21 8.39 3.83
CA ASP A 68 16.37 8.12 2.39
C ASP A 68 15.38 7.06 1.92
N TRP A 69 14.39 7.47 1.14
CA TRP A 69 13.37 6.58 0.59
C TRP A 69 13.93 5.79 -0.59
N LYS A 70 13.91 4.47 -0.49
CA LYS A 70 14.51 3.56 -1.47
C LYS A 70 13.47 3.02 -2.44
N LEU A 71 13.75 3.15 -3.73
CA LEU A 71 12.86 2.61 -4.78
C LEU A 71 12.79 1.08 -4.71
N GLU A 72 13.91 0.41 -4.41
CA GLU A 72 13.93 -1.06 -4.35
C GLU A 72 12.94 -1.63 -3.33
N GLU A 73 12.71 -0.92 -2.22
CA GLU A 73 11.75 -1.31 -1.18
C GLU A 73 10.30 -1.19 -1.64
N ALA A 74 9.97 -0.12 -2.37
CA ALA A 74 8.66 0.07 -2.99
C ALA A 74 8.36 -0.93 -4.11
N GLN A 75 9.40 -1.42 -4.80
CA GLN A 75 9.28 -2.37 -5.89
C GLN A 75 8.93 -3.79 -5.43
N LYS A 76 9.22 -4.17 -4.19
CA LYS A 76 8.95 -5.53 -3.69
C LYS A 76 7.47 -5.85 -3.81
N ASN A 77 7.14 -7.01 -4.36
CA ASN A 77 5.78 -7.55 -4.36
C ASN A 77 5.54 -8.34 -3.08
N LEU A 78 4.31 -8.26 -2.58
CA LEU A 78 3.84 -8.94 -1.38
C LEU A 78 2.41 -9.44 -1.59
N LEU A 79 1.94 -10.33 -0.72
CA LEU A 79 0.52 -10.57 -0.55
C LEU A 79 -0.07 -9.43 0.28
N ARG A 80 -1.12 -8.81 -0.24
CA ARG A 80 -1.76 -7.61 0.34
C ARG A 80 -2.14 -7.83 1.81
N THR A 81 -1.65 -6.96 2.70
CA THR A 81 -1.82 -7.11 4.15
C THR A 81 -3.09 -6.47 4.71
N HIS A 82 -3.71 -5.57 3.95
CA HIS A 82 -4.96 -4.89 4.29
C HIS A 82 -5.65 -4.33 3.02
N THR A 83 -6.97 -4.20 3.05
CA THR A 83 -7.75 -3.65 1.92
C THR A 83 -7.47 -2.17 1.66
N THR A 84 -6.83 -1.47 2.59
CA THR A 84 -6.49 -0.05 2.48
C THR A 84 -5.55 0.25 1.31
N ALA A 85 -4.79 -0.75 0.83
CA ALA A 85 -4.03 -0.64 -0.42
C ALA A 85 -4.95 -0.41 -1.64
N VAL A 86 -6.13 -1.05 -1.65
CA VAL A 86 -7.16 -0.85 -2.68
C VAL A 86 -7.74 0.56 -2.56
N SER A 87 -8.01 1.01 -1.34
CA SER A 87 -8.46 2.37 -1.05
C SER A 87 -7.49 3.42 -1.58
N ALA A 88 -6.19 3.25 -1.37
CA ALA A 88 -5.16 4.14 -1.93
C ALA A 88 -5.25 4.22 -3.46
N ARG A 89 -5.41 3.07 -4.13
CA ARG A 89 -5.58 3.02 -5.60
C ARG A 89 -6.85 3.74 -6.05
N MET A 90 -7.94 3.58 -5.32
CA MET A 90 -9.22 4.22 -5.65
C MET A 90 -9.19 5.72 -5.44
N LEU A 91 -8.62 6.19 -4.33
CA LEU A 91 -8.42 7.61 -4.05
C LEU A 91 -7.50 8.26 -5.08
N TYR A 92 -6.41 7.57 -5.46
CA TYR A 92 -5.55 8.02 -6.54
C TYR A 92 -6.32 8.17 -7.86
N LYS A 93 -7.14 7.19 -8.24
CA LYS A 93 -7.98 7.28 -9.45
C LYS A 93 -8.97 8.44 -9.37
N LEU A 94 -9.65 8.61 -8.24
CA LEU A 94 -10.61 9.69 -8.02
C LEU A 94 -9.94 11.07 -8.14
N ALA A 95 -8.74 11.22 -7.61
CA ALA A 95 -7.98 12.47 -7.68
C ALA A 95 -7.50 12.84 -9.10
N ASN A 96 -7.42 11.86 -10.01
CA ASN A 96 -6.89 12.04 -11.37
C ASN A 96 -7.97 11.88 -12.46
N GLN A 97 -9.26 11.94 -12.11
CA GLN A 97 -10.33 11.86 -13.09
C GLN A 97 -10.46 13.16 -13.91
N SER A 98 -10.77 13.03 -15.20
CA SER A 98 -10.84 14.16 -16.15
C SER A 98 -11.94 15.18 -15.84
N GLU A 99 -13.00 14.75 -15.15
CA GLU A 99 -14.17 15.57 -14.83
C GLU A 99 -14.00 16.40 -13.54
N GLY A 100 -12.79 16.43 -12.97
CA GLY A 100 -12.50 17.08 -11.69
C GLY A 100 -13.01 16.28 -10.49
N PHE A 101 -12.80 16.79 -9.28
CA PHE A 101 -13.20 16.09 -8.05
C PHE A 101 -14.72 15.90 -7.95
N LYS A 102 -15.14 14.68 -7.59
CA LYS A 102 -16.53 14.34 -7.27
C LYS A 102 -16.57 13.55 -5.97
N PRO A 103 -17.45 13.90 -5.01
CA PRO A 103 -17.63 13.08 -3.81
C PRO A 103 -18.05 11.66 -4.17
N ALA A 104 -17.47 10.68 -3.48
CA ALA A 104 -17.77 9.27 -3.67
C ALA A 104 -17.81 8.55 -2.31
N LYS A 105 -18.45 7.38 -2.29
CA LYS A 105 -18.46 6.46 -1.16
C LYS A 105 -18.03 5.09 -1.68
N TYR A 106 -17.02 4.49 -1.07
CA TYR A 106 -16.50 3.19 -1.45
C TYR A 106 -16.63 2.21 -0.30
N PHE A 107 -16.79 0.92 -0.65
CA PHE A 107 -16.62 -0.18 0.29
C PHE A 107 -15.95 -1.36 -0.40
N SER A 108 -15.26 -2.20 0.36
CA SER A 108 -14.73 -3.48 -0.09
C SER A 108 -14.78 -4.52 1.01
N ILE A 109 -14.99 -5.77 0.61
CA ILE A 109 -14.83 -6.95 1.46
C ILE A 109 -13.94 -7.90 0.69
N ASP A 110 -12.74 -8.18 1.19
CA ASP A 110 -11.84 -9.10 0.50
C ASP A 110 -10.81 -9.72 1.45
N LYS A 111 -10.19 -10.80 0.97
CA LYS A 111 -9.11 -11.50 1.65
C LYS A 111 -7.84 -10.65 1.71
N VAL A 112 -7.17 -10.74 2.86
CA VAL A 112 -5.86 -10.17 3.15
C VAL A 112 -4.98 -11.21 3.83
N PHE A 113 -3.67 -11.02 3.78
CA PHE A 113 -2.70 -12.01 4.23
C PHE A 113 -1.70 -11.38 5.21
N ARG A 114 -1.42 -12.05 6.32
CA ARG A 114 -0.44 -11.58 7.31
C ARG A 114 0.41 -12.75 7.78
N ASN A 115 1.71 -12.54 7.87
CA ASN A 115 2.64 -13.57 8.33
C ASN A 115 2.70 -13.64 9.86
N GLU A 116 1.54 -13.57 10.51
CA GLU A 116 1.46 -13.66 11.97
C GLU A 116 1.64 -15.12 12.42
N THR A 117 2.12 -15.31 13.65
CA THR A 117 2.23 -16.65 14.23
C THR A 117 0.83 -17.25 14.32
N LEU A 118 0.62 -18.40 13.66
CA LEU A 118 -0.66 -19.09 13.70
C LEU A 118 -0.99 -19.53 15.13
N ASP A 119 -2.13 -19.07 15.63
CA ASP A 119 -2.69 -19.52 16.89
C ASP A 119 -4.22 -19.68 16.76
N ALA A 120 -4.90 -20.00 17.86
CA ALA A 120 -6.34 -20.21 17.85
C ALA A 120 -7.16 -18.96 17.43
N THR A 121 -6.55 -17.78 17.44
CA THR A 121 -7.16 -16.47 17.17
C THR A 121 -6.59 -15.76 15.95
N HIS A 122 -5.39 -16.14 15.47
CA HIS A 122 -4.70 -15.50 14.36
C HIS A 122 -4.53 -16.48 13.19
N LEU A 123 -5.20 -16.17 12.08
CA LEU A 123 -5.07 -16.86 10.81
C LEU A 123 -4.10 -16.10 9.90
N ALA A 124 -3.34 -16.84 9.09
CA ALA A 124 -2.46 -16.24 8.07
C ALA A 124 -3.23 -15.49 6.97
N GLU A 125 -4.54 -15.74 6.85
CA GLU A 125 -5.43 -15.03 5.95
C GLU A 125 -6.83 -14.86 6.58
N PHE A 126 -7.46 -13.73 6.32
CA PHE A 126 -8.83 -13.45 6.75
C PHE A 126 -9.48 -12.40 5.82
N HIS A 127 -10.79 -12.22 5.93
CA HIS A 127 -11.51 -11.20 5.16
C HIS A 127 -11.56 -9.89 5.95
N GLN A 128 -11.11 -8.80 5.32
CA GLN A 128 -11.20 -7.45 5.86
C GLN A 128 -12.35 -6.70 5.17
N VAL A 129 -13.15 -5.99 5.96
CA VAL A 129 -14.22 -5.08 5.50
C VAL A 129 -13.73 -3.66 5.69
N GLU A 130 -13.87 -2.82 4.66
CA GLU A 130 -13.46 -1.41 4.71
C GLU A 130 -14.47 -0.54 3.96
N GLY A 131 -14.69 0.68 4.46
CA GLY A 131 -15.49 1.72 3.81
C GLY A 131 -14.88 3.11 4.01
N LEU A 132 -15.01 3.97 3.00
CA LEU A 132 -14.50 5.35 2.98
C LEU A 132 -15.34 6.27 2.09
#